data_AF-A0A519VWS0-F1
#
_entry.id   AF-A0A519VWS0-F1
#
_cell.length_a   1.000
_cell.length_b   1.000
_cell.length_c   1.000
_cell.angle_alpha   90.00
_cell.angle_beta   90.00
_cell.angle_gamma   90.00
#
_symmetry.space_group_name_H-M   'P 1'
#
loop_
_entity.id
_entity.type
_entity.pdbx_description
1 polymer ?
#
loop_
_entity_poly.entity_id
_entity_poly.type
_entity_poly.pdbx_seq_one_letter_code
_entity_poly.pdbx_strand_id
1 'polypeptide(L)' 'MKKNIIIFLMSLLSTIAFAQKTNYNLLVGTYTAPGKSEGIYTYNFNTATAASNLKQIAKGIANPSYLAVSPDNN' A
#
# COMPACT_ATOMS: atom_id res chain seq x y z
N MET A 1 15.22 -22.15 -37.22
CA MET A 1 14.51 -20.86 -37.42
C MET A 1 13.26 -20.75 -36.55
N LYS A 2 12.29 -21.68 -36.61
CA LYS A 2 11.05 -21.63 -35.79
C LYS A 2 11.28 -21.59 -34.26
N LYS A 3 12.26 -22.35 -33.75
CA LYS A 3 12.63 -22.37 -32.31
C LYS A 3 13.17 -21.02 -31.82
N ASN A 4 13.98 -20.35 -32.64
CA ASN A 4 14.56 -19.05 -32.30
C ASN A 4 13.49 -17.95 -32.28
N ILE A 5 12.49 -18.04 -33.15
CA ILE A 5 11.33 -17.14 -33.17
C ILE A 5 10.48 -17.30 -31.89
N ILE A 6 10.27 -18.54 -31.44
CA ILE A 6 9.51 -18.81 -30.20
C ILE A 6 10.25 -18.26 -28.97
N ILE A 7 11.57 -18.44 -28.89
CA ILE A 7 12.38 -17.91 -27.78
C ILE A 7 12.36 -16.38 -27.77
N PHE A 8 12.47 -15.76 -28.95
CA PHE A 8 12.35 -14.31 -29.09
C PHE A 8 10.97 -13.81 -28.64
N LEU A 9 9.90 -14.49 -29.05
CA LEU A 9 8.54 -14.14 -28.66
C LEU A 9 8.31 -14.29 -27.15
N MET A 10 8.82 -15.35 -26.51
CA MET A 10 8.77 -15.51 -25.05
C MET A 10 9.54 -14.42 -24.30
N SER A 11 10.66 -13.92 -24.86
CA SER A 11 11.42 -12.82 -24.24
C SER A 11 10.70 -11.46 -24.30
N LEU A 12 9.79 -11.27 -25.26
CA LEU A 12 8.94 -10.08 -25.33
C LEU A 12 7.80 -10.10 -24.30
N LEU A 13 7.33 -11.28 -23.88
CA LEU A 13 6.26 -11.40 -22.88
C LEU A 13 6.72 -11.15 -21.43
N SER A 14 8.03 -11.19 -21.14
CA SER A 14 8.53 -10.99 -19.78
C SER A 14 8.53 -9.52 -19.33
N THR A 15 8.52 -8.57 -20.28
CA THR A 15 8.60 -7.12 -19.98
C THR A 15 7.27 -6.50 -19.54
N ILE A 16 6.15 -7.22 -19.70
CA ILE A 16 4.81 -6.80 -19.25
C ILE A 16 4.46 -7.31 -17.83
N ALA A 17 5.36 -8.06 -17.18
CA ALA A 17 5.09 -8.73 -15.90
C ALA A 17 5.32 -7.86 -14.65
N PHE A 18 5.15 -6.53 -14.73
CA PHE A 18 5.27 -5.66 -13.56
C PHE A 18 3.96 -5.58 -12.77
N ALA A 19 3.69 -6.61 -11.97
CA ALA A 19 2.53 -6.67 -11.08
C ALA A 19 2.72 -5.92 -9.73
N GLN A 20 3.93 -5.41 -9.46
CA GLN A 20 4.31 -4.84 -8.17
C GLN A 20 3.70 -3.42 -8.02
N LYS A 21 2.76 -3.24 -7.09
CA LYS A 21 2.32 -1.89 -6.71
C LYS A 21 3.43 -1.18 -5.94
N THR A 22 3.62 0.10 -6.23
CA THR A 22 4.57 0.97 -5.49
C THR A 22 3.88 1.76 -4.38
N ASN A 23 2.57 1.99 -4.50
CA ASN A 23 1.80 2.80 -3.58
C ASN A 23 0.77 1.95 -2.83
N TYR A 24 0.72 2.09 -1.50
CA TYR A 24 -0.16 1.34 -0.60
C TYR A 24 -0.86 2.27 0.39
N ASN A 25 -2.00 1.82 0.93
CA ASN A 25 -2.58 2.47 2.11
C ASN A 25 -1.78 2.05 3.34
N LEU A 26 -1.10 2.98 3.98
CA LEU A 26 -0.48 2.78 5.29
C LEU A 26 -1.48 3.25 6.36
N LEU A 27 -1.93 2.31 7.20
CA LEU A 27 -2.82 2.56 8.33
C LEU A 27 -1.99 2.75 9.59
N VAL A 28 -2.19 3.86 10.29
CA VAL A 28 -1.47 4.19 11.53
C VAL A 28 -2.47 4.31 12.67
N GLY A 29 -2.42 3.35 13.58
CA GLY A 29 -3.11 3.40 14.88
C GLY A 29 -2.36 4.29 15.87
N THR A 30 -3.08 4.91 16.81
CA THR A 30 -2.51 5.91 17.71
C THR A 30 -3.12 5.87 19.11
N TYR A 31 -2.47 6.52 20.06
CA TYR A 31 -3.10 6.95 21.32
C TYR A 31 -3.57 8.39 21.17
N THR A 32 -4.87 8.64 21.39
CA THR A 32 -5.49 9.96 21.27
C THR A 32 -5.46 10.75 22.57
N ALA A 33 -5.20 10.10 23.72
CA ALA A 33 -5.05 10.77 25.01
C ALA A 33 -3.72 10.39 25.67
N PRO A 34 -3.01 11.36 26.30
CA PRO A 34 -3.27 12.80 26.34
C PRO A 34 -2.79 13.56 25.08
N GLY A 35 -2.47 12.85 23.99
CA GLY A 35 -1.84 13.39 22.79
C GLY A 35 -2.74 14.26 21.90
N LYS A 36 -2.18 14.75 20.79
CA LYS A 36 -2.88 15.53 19.75
C LYS A 36 -3.49 14.67 18.65
N SER A 37 -3.37 13.35 18.75
CA SER A 37 -3.84 12.44 17.71
C SER A 37 -5.36 12.47 17.63
N GLU A 38 -5.90 12.52 16.41
CA GLU A 38 -7.35 12.57 16.20
C GLU A 38 -8.00 11.19 16.01
N GLY A 39 -7.21 10.12 15.84
CA GLY A 39 -7.71 8.74 15.63
C GLY A 39 -6.79 7.90 14.74
N ILE A 40 -7.32 7.33 13.66
CA ILE A 40 -6.57 6.49 12.70
C ILE A 40 -6.19 7.32 11.48
N TYR A 41 -4.92 7.25 11.07
CA TYR A 41 -4.43 7.96 9.89
C TYR A 41 -4.22 6.98 8.75
N THR A 42 -4.70 7.34 7.55
CA THR A 42 -4.42 6.63 6.31
C THR A 42 -3.51 7.48 5.45
N TYR A 43 -2.37 6.93 5.04
CA TYR A 43 -1.44 7.55 4.10
C TYR A 43 -1.41 6.80 2.79
N ASN A 44 -1.20 7.52 1.69
CA ASN A 44 -0.68 6.95 0.46
C ASN A 44 0.84 6.83 0.58
N PHE A 45 1.34 5.62 0.80
CA PHE A 45 2.74 5.32 1.07
C PHE A 45 3.42 4.73 -0.16
N ASN A 46 4.49 5.39 -0.61
CA ASN A 46 5.34 4.89 -1.69
C ASN A 46 6.48 4.04 -1.11
N THR A 47 6.50 2.74 -1.42
CA THR A 47 7.51 1.81 -0.88
C THR A 47 8.90 1.99 -1.48
N ALA A 48 9.02 2.63 -2.65
CA ALA A 48 10.31 2.86 -3.30
C ALA A 48 11.02 4.12 -2.76
N THR A 49 10.26 5.16 -2.40
CA THR A 49 10.81 6.45 -1.96
C THR A 49 10.56 6.78 -0.49
N ALA A 50 9.76 5.97 0.21
CA ALA A 50 9.22 6.23 1.54
C ALA A 50 8.33 7.49 1.65
N ALA A 51 7.96 8.11 0.52
CA ALA A 51 7.06 9.25 0.51
C ALA A 51 5.69 8.87 1.09
N SER A 52 5.22 9.65 2.07
CA SER A 52 3.97 9.39 2.80
C SER A 52 3.06 10.61 2.72
N ASN A 53 2.00 10.52 1.91
CA ASN A 53 1.03 11.61 1.74
C ASN A 53 -0.24 11.30 2.51
N LEU A 54 -0.69 12.23 3.36
CA LEU A 54 -1.92 12.05 4.14
C LEU A 54 -3.11 11.92 3.19
N LYS A 55 -3.87 10.82 3.32
CA LYS A 55 -5.05 10.54 2.51
C LYS A 55 -6.35 10.80 3.28
N GLN A 56 -6.44 10.33 4.52
CA GLN A 56 -7.64 10.46 5.36
C GLN A 56 -7.32 10.30 6.84
N ILE A 57 -8.15 10.88 7.71
CA ILE A 57 -8.15 10.62 9.15
C ILE A 57 -9.54 10.14 9.57
N ALA A 58 -9.63 8.98 10.20
CA ALA A 58 -10.83 8.54 10.88
C ALA A 58 -10.81 9.11 12.30
N LYS A 59 -11.55 10.21 12.49
CA LYS A 59 -11.54 11.01 13.73
C LYS A 59 -12.53 10.48 14.78
N GLY A 60 -12.31 10.86 16.04
CA GLY A 60 -13.26 10.61 17.13
C GLY A 60 -13.22 9.19 17.69
N ILE A 61 -12.22 8.40 17.28
CA ILE A 61 -11.98 7.05 17.79
C ILE A 61 -10.95 7.17 18.92
N ALA A 62 -11.32 6.74 20.13
CA ALA A 62 -10.43 6.83 21.28
C ALA A 62 -9.36 5.73 21.25
N ASN A 63 -8.09 6.12 21.29
CA ASN A 63 -6.92 5.23 21.40
C ASN A 63 -6.95 3.99 20.48
N PRO A 64 -7.09 4.13 19.14
CA PRO A 64 -7.05 3.01 18.21
C PRO A 64 -5.60 2.49 18.05
N SER A 65 -5.03 1.90 19.09
CA SER A 65 -3.61 1.54 19.18
C SER A 65 -3.23 0.26 18.42
N TYR A 66 -4.21 -0.51 17.96
CA TYR A 66 -4.03 -1.71 17.15
C TYR A 66 -5.10 -1.79 16.08
N LEU A 67 -4.72 -2.26 14.88
CA LEU A 67 -5.59 -2.39 13.72
C LEU A 67 -5.37 -3.74 13.07
N ALA A 68 -6.47 -4.35 12.63
CA ALA A 68 -6.46 -5.51 11.75
C ALA A 68 -7.32 -5.19 10.52
N VAL A 69 -6.95 -5.76 9.38
CA VAL A 69 -7.70 -5.61 8.13
C VAL A 69 -8.46 -6.90 7.84
N SER A 70 -9.67 -6.76 7.30
CA SER A 70 -10.46 -7.88 6.78
C SER A 70 -9.73 -8.55 5.60
N PRO A 71 -9.88 -9.87 5.38
CA PRO A 71 -9.22 -10.56 4.27
C PRO A 71 -9.57 -10.01 2.88
N ASP A 72 -10.76 -9.43 2.73
CA ASP A 72 -11.26 -8.84 1.50
C ASP A 72 -10.96 -7.33 1.36
N ASN A 73 -10.39 -6.71 2.40
CA ASN A 73 -10.07 -5.28 2.46
C ASN A 73 -11.27 -4.33 2.25
N ASN A 74 -12.49 -4.78 2.60
CA ASN A 74 -13.70 -3.94 2.62
C ASN A 74 -14.03 -3.45 4.02
#